data_AF-A0A7V0T7F7-F1
#
_entry.id   AF-A0A7V0T7F7-F1
#
_cell.length_a   1.000
_cell.length_b   1.000
_cell.length_c   1.000
_cell.angle_alpha   90.00
_cell.angle_beta   90.00
_cell.angle_gamma   90.00
#
_symmetry.space_group_name_H-M   'P 1'
#
loop_
_entity.id
_entity.type
_entity.pdbx_description
1 polymer ?
#
loop_
_entity_poly.entity_id
_entity_poly.type
_entity_poly.pdbx_seq_one_letter_code
_entity_poly.pdbx_strand_id
1 'polypeptide(L)'
;MDNKLIEAAMAARRNAYAPYSEFYVGAALTDESGKLYLGANVESSSYGLSICAERHAIGAAVVSGARKFTQMVVASDRGVSPCGACRQVIWDICGDIDLIMV
;
A
#
# COMPACT_ATOMS: atom_id res chain seq x y z
N MET A 1 -16.05 9.52 0.52
CA MET A 1 -14.74 8.90 0.20
C MET A 1 -13.78 10.01 -0.18
N ASP A 2 -12.59 10.05 0.42
CA ASP A 2 -11.58 11.05 0.06
C ASP A 2 -11.00 10.68 -1.32
N ASN A 3 -11.46 11.40 -2.35
CA ASN A 3 -11.07 11.16 -3.72
C ASN A 3 -9.54 11.28 -3.92
N LYS A 4 -8.86 12.10 -3.10
CA LYS A 4 -7.41 12.30 -3.20
C LYS A 4 -6.61 11.07 -2.82
N LEU A 5 -7.05 10.32 -1.80
CA LEU A 5 -6.35 9.12 -1.36
C LEU A 5 -6.47 7.98 -2.38
N ILE A 6 -7.64 7.86 -3.00
CA ILE A 6 -7.90 6.91 -4.10
C ILE A 6 -7.06 7.26 -5.32
N GLU A 7 -7.07 8.52 -5.75
CA GLU A 7 -6.25 9.00 -6.87
C GLU A 7 -4.76 8.77 -6.61
N ALA A 8 -4.30 8.97 -5.37
CA ALA A 8 -2.92 8.74 -4.98
C ALA A 8 -2.52 7.26 -5.09
N ALA A 9 -3.37 6.34 -4.62
CA ALA A 9 -3.12 4.89 -4.74
C ALA A 9 -3.11 4.45 -6.21
N MET A 10 -4.06 4.93 -7.01
CA MET A 10 -4.13 4.69 -8.46
C MET A 10 -2.90 5.25 -9.19
N ALA A 11 -2.42 6.43 -8.79
CA ALA A 11 -1.21 7.01 -9.34
C ALA A 11 0.04 6.22 -8.96
N ALA A 12 0.16 5.78 -7.70
CA ALA A 12 1.27 5.00 -7.19
C ALA A 12 1.42 3.65 -7.92
N ARG A 13 0.29 3.01 -8.27
CA ARG A 13 0.24 1.76 -9.05
C ARG A 13 1.06 1.82 -10.34
N ARG A 14 1.12 2.99 -11.00
CA ARG A 14 1.88 3.17 -12.26
C ARG A 14 3.39 3.02 -12.08
N ASN A 15 3.88 3.07 -10.85
CA ASN A 15 5.29 2.87 -10.51
C ASN A 15 5.59 1.45 -10.01
N ALA A 16 4.62 0.54 -10.05
CA ALA A 16 4.84 -0.85 -9.68
C ALA A 16 5.88 -1.50 -10.61
N TYR A 17 6.85 -2.18 -10.02
CA TYR A 17 7.84 -2.96 -10.74
C TYR A 17 7.48 -4.44 -10.61
N ALA A 18 6.64 -4.92 -11.53
CA ALA A 18 6.08 -6.27 -11.49
C ALA A 18 6.23 -7.02 -12.83
N PRO A 19 7.47 -7.25 -13.31
CA PRO A 19 7.70 -7.85 -14.61
C PRO A 19 7.37 -9.35 -14.68
N TYR A 20 7.15 -10.02 -13.55
CA TYR A 20 6.93 -11.47 -13.52
C TYR A 20 5.44 -11.82 -13.50
N SER A 21 4.64 -11.08 -12.72
CA SER A 21 3.18 -11.31 -12.66
C SER A 21 2.35 -10.38 -13.54
N GLU A 22 2.94 -9.26 -13.98
CA GLU A 22 2.23 -8.15 -14.63
C GLU A 22 1.01 -7.69 -13.81
N PHE A 23 1.04 -7.88 -12.48
CA PHE A 23 0.01 -7.46 -11.56
C PHE A 23 0.44 -6.19 -10.84
N TYR A 24 -0.08 -5.06 -11.30
CA TYR A 24 0.28 -3.76 -10.74
C TYR A 24 -0.65 -3.40 -9.60
N VAL A 25 -0.08 -3.16 -8.43
CA VAL A 25 -0.79 -2.75 -7.22
C VAL A 25 -0.15 -1.47 -6.67
N GLY A 26 -0.99 -0.49 -6.36
CA GLY A 26 -0.61 0.73 -5.65
C GLY A 26 -1.27 0.78 -4.28
N ALA A 27 -0.64 1.49 -3.34
CA ALA A 27 -1.20 1.77 -2.03
C ALA A 27 -0.93 3.21 -1.63
N ALA A 28 -1.88 3.80 -0.91
CA ALA A 28 -1.72 5.11 -0.28
C ALA A 28 -2.19 5.02 1.17
N LEU A 29 -1.36 5.46 2.10
CA LEU A 29 -1.57 5.44 3.55
C LEU A 29 -1.55 6.87 4.08
N THR A 30 -2.49 7.22 4.96
CA THR A 30 -2.51 8.50 5.67
C THR A 30 -2.19 8.35 7.15
N ASP A 31 -1.44 9.31 7.69
CA ASP A 31 -1.24 9.47 9.13
C ASP A 31 -2.29 10.38 9.78
N GLU A 32 -2.22 10.54 11.11
CA GLU A 32 -3.11 11.42 11.88
C GLU A 32 -2.96 12.92 11.53
N SER A 33 -1.86 13.30 10.86
CA SER A 33 -1.61 14.66 10.38
C SER A 33 -2.11 14.90 8.95
N GLY A 34 -2.66 13.87 8.29
CA GLY A 34 -3.12 13.92 6.91
C GLY A 34 -2.00 13.79 5.87
N LYS A 35 -0.78 13.43 6.28
CA LYS A 35 0.33 13.22 5.35
C LYS A 35 0.17 11.88 4.62
N LEU A 36 0.45 11.91 3.33
CA LEU A 36 0.33 10.75 2.43
C LEU A 36 1.66 9.99 2.31
N TYR A 37 1.56 8.67 2.29
CA TYR A 37 2.66 7.74 2.07
C TYR A 37 2.26 6.74 0.98
N LEU A 38 3.09 6.64 -0.04
CA LEU A 38 2.79 5.86 -1.23
C LEU A 38 3.60 4.58 -1.25
N GLY A 39 3.01 3.53 -1.81
CA GLY A 39 3.66 2.27 -2.08
C GLY A 39 3.20 1.69 -3.40
N ALA A 40 4.07 0.92 -4.03
CA ALA A 40 3.75 0.08 -5.18
C ALA A 40 4.43 -1.27 -5.00
N ASN A 41 3.87 -2.34 -5.55
CA ASN A 41 4.53 -3.64 -5.46
C ASN A 41 5.83 -3.64 -6.28
N VAL A 42 6.86 -4.29 -5.71
CA VAL A 42 8.16 -4.49 -6.34
C VAL A 42 8.49 -5.96 -6.27
N GLU A 43 8.64 -6.57 -7.43
CA GLU A 43 8.88 -8.00 -7.56
C GLU A 43 10.37 -8.31 -7.74
N SER A 44 10.72 -9.50 -7.28
CA SER A 44 12.02 -10.13 -7.51
C SER A 44 11.79 -11.48 -8.17
N SER A 45 12.76 -11.95 -8.96
CA SER A 45 12.76 -13.34 -9.47
C SER A 45 12.86 -14.37 -8.35
N SER A 46 13.41 -13.99 -7.20
CA SER A 46 13.27 -14.75 -5.96
C SER A 46 11.97 -14.31 -5.29
N TYR A 47 10.86 -14.97 -5.62
CA TYR A 47 9.50 -14.47 -5.33
C TYR A 47 9.23 -14.18 -3.84
N GLY A 48 9.90 -14.87 -2.93
CA GLY A 48 9.79 -14.60 -1.49
C GLY A 48 10.34 -13.23 -1.06
N LEU A 49 11.15 -12.58 -1.90
CA LEU A 49 11.71 -11.25 -1.66
C LEU A 49 10.81 -10.12 -2.20
N SER A 50 9.75 -10.45 -2.93
CA SER A 50 8.80 -9.46 -3.45
C SER A 50 8.08 -8.74 -2.30
N ILE A 51 7.91 -7.43 -2.47
CA ILE A 51 7.21 -6.57 -1.51
C ILE A 51 5.90 -6.07 -2.12
N CYS A 52 4.82 -6.19 -1.37
CA CYS A 52 3.51 -5.71 -1.77
C CYS A 52 3.39 -4.19 -1.51
N ALA A 53 2.47 -3.53 -2.21
CA ALA A 53 2.29 -2.09 -2.15
C ALA A 53 2.01 -1.58 -0.71
N GLU A 54 1.24 -2.32 0.06
CA GLU A 54 0.83 -1.98 1.43
C GLU A 54 2.04 -1.94 2.36
N ARG A 55 2.86 -3.00 2.36
CA ARG A 55 4.09 -3.07 3.15
C ARG A 55 5.10 -2.03 2.72
N HIS A 56 5.13 -1.69 1.43
CA HIS A 56 5.97 -0.63 0.91
C HIS A 56 5.53 0.76 1.42
N ALA A 57 4.22 1.07 1.37
CA ALA A 57 3.67 2.32 1.89
C ALA A 57 3.88 2.48 3.40
N ILE A 58 3.67 1.39 4.17
CA ILE A 58 3.94 1.36 5.61
C ILE A 58 5.44 1.62 5.87
N GLY A 59 6.32 0.95 5.14
CA GLY A 59 7.77 1.16 5.25
C GLY A 59 8.17 2.62 5.01
N ALA A 60 7.65 3.23 3.94
CA ALA A 60 7.88 4.64 3.64
C ALA A 60 7.40 5.58 4.76
N ALA A 61 6.25 5.27 5.36
CA ALA A 61 5.71 6.05 6.48
C ALA A 61 6.56 5.91 7.75
N VAL A 62 6.97 4.69 8.07
CA VAL A 62 7.81 4.39 9.24
C VAL A 62 9.17 5.09 9.14
N VAL A 63 9.82 5.05 7.97
CA VAL A 63 11.09 5.75 7.69
C VAL A 63 10.91 7.26 7.84
N SER A 64 9.75 7.79 7.46
CA SER A 64 9.41 9.21 7.61
C SER A 64 9.04 9.62 9.04
N GLY A 65 9.09 8.70 10.00
CA GLY A 65 8.78 8.96 11.41
C GLY A 65 7.32 8.83 11.83
N ALA A 66 6.40 8.50 10.90
CA ALA A 66 4.99 8.31 11.24
C ALA A 66 4.77 7.03 12.07
N ARG A 67 3.87 7.11 13.06
CA ARG A 67 3.55 6.00 13.97
C ARG A 67 2.06 5.80 14.24
N LYS A 68 1.21 6.72 13.79
CA LYS A 68 -0.25 6.62 13.88
C LYS A 68 -0.86 6.85 12.53
N PHE A 69 -1.82 6.00 12.18
CA PHE A 69 -2.39 5.93 10.85
C PHE A 69 -3.91 5.97 10.93
N THR A 70 -4.54 6.40 9.84
CA THR A 70 -5.99 6.60 9.81
C THR A 70 -6.66 5.73 8.75
N GLN A 71 -6.11 5.71 7.54
CA GLN A 71 -6.71 5.03 6.40
C GLN A 71 -5.66 4.52 5.42
N MET A 72 -5.97 3.44 4.72
CA MET A 72 -5.21 2.93 3.59
C MET A 72 -6.12 2.62 2.41
N VAL A 73 -5.73 3.07 1.21
CA VAL A 73 -6.33 2.62 -0.05
C VAL A 73 -5.36 1.69 -0.76
N VAL A 74 -5.86 0.57 -1.27
CA VAL A 74 -5.13 -0.38 -2.12
C VAL A 74 -5.80 -0.44 -3.48
N ALA A 75 -5.05 -0.24 -4.56
CA ALA A 75 -5.56 -0.01 -5.89
C ALA A 75 -5.02 -1.02 -6.92
N SER A 76 -5.89 -1.62 -7.73
CA SER A 76 -5.53 -2.47 -8.87
C SER A 76 -6.56 -2.41 -10.00
N ASP A 77 -6.20 -2.81 -11.21
CA ASP A 77 -7.10 -2.90 -12.36
C ASP A 77 -7.84 -4.24 -12.48
N ARG A 78 -7.36 -5.30 -11.81
CA ARG A 78 -7.96 -6.64 -11.85
C ARG A 78 -8.67 -7.03 -10.55
N GLY A 79 -8.96 -6.05 -9.70
CA GLY A 79 -9.42 -6.28 -8.32
C GLY A 79 -8.27 -6.72 -7.41
N VAL A 80 -8.32 -6.31 -6.14
CA VAL A 80 -7.24 -6.59 -5.19
C VAL A 80 -7.79 -6.80 -3.80
N SER A 81 -7.14 -7.68 -3.05
CA SER A 81 -7.25 -7.72 -1.59
C SER A 81 -5.86 -7.90 -1.00
N PRO A 82 -5.58 -7.32 0.18
CA PRO A 82 -4.31 -7.53 0.84
C PRO A 82 -4.05 -9.00 1.13
N CYS A 83 -2.84 -9.45 0.83
CA CYS A 83 -2.41 -10.81 1.15
C CYS A 83 -2.31 -11.00 2.67
N GLY A 84 -2.27 -12.25 3.14
CA GLY A 84 -2.24 -12.55 4.58
C GLY A 84 -1.12 -11.83 5.34
N ALA A 85 0.08 -11.76 4.74
CA ALA A 85 1.21 -11.04 5.32
C ALA A 85 0.96 -9.52 5.41
N CYS A 86 0.36 -8.90 4.39
CA CYS A 86 0.00 -7.48 4.45
C CYS A 86 -1.05 -7.20 5.52
N ARG A 87 -2.08 -8.06 5.64
CA ARG A 87 -3.10 -7.92 6.69
C ARG A 87 -2.47 -7.93 8.09
N GLN A 88 -1.54 -8.85 8.33
CA GLN A 88 -0.84 -8.91 9.62
C GLN A 88 0.00 -7.66 9.88
N VAL A 89 0.77 -7.19 8.89
CA VAL A 89 1.59 -5.98 9.05
C VAL A 89 0.72 -4.72 9.23
N ILE A 90 -0.40 -4.61 8.53
CA ILE A 90 -1.37 -3.52 8.72
C ILE A 90 -1.89 -3.56 10.16
N TRP A 91 -2.31 -4.72 10.66
CA TRP A 91 -2.78 -4.84 12.03
C TRP A 91 -1.71 -4.47 13.07
N ASP A 92 -0.49 -5.00 12.91
CA ASP A 92 0.59 -4.82 13.87
C ASP A 92 1.10 -3.36 13.92
N ILE A 93 1.10 -2.65 12.79
CA ILE A 93 1.71 -1.33 12.66
C ILE A 93 0.69 -0.20 12.59
N CYS A 94 -0.45 -0.44 11.94
CA CYS A 94 -1.50 0.56 11.74
C CYS A 94 -2.69 0.38 12.69
N GLY A 95 -2.93 -0.84 13.17
CA GLY A 95 -4.09 -1.15 13.99
C GLY A 95 -5.39 -1.19 13.19
N ASP A 96 -6.49 -0.82 13.83
CA ASP A 96 -7.83 -0.77 13.23
C ASP A 96 -8.02 0.53 12.44
N ILE A 97 -7.66 0.51 11.16
CA ILE A 97 -7.76 1.63 10.23
C ILE A 97 -8.74 1.32 9.09
N ASP A 98 -9.30 2.36 8.47
CA ASP A 98 -10.15 2.16 7.30
C ASP A 98 -9.30 1.61 6.14
N LEU A 99 -9.73 0.47 5.60
CA LEU A 99 -9.05 -0.19 4.49
C LEU A 99 -9.97 -0.26 3.28
N ILE A 100 -9.60 0.47 2.23
CA ILE A 100 -10.41 0.63 1.03
C ILE A 100 -9.70 -0.05 -0.14
N MET A 101 -10.43 -0.85 -0.92
CA MET A 101 -9.92 -1.54 -2.11
C MET A 101 -10.63 -1.00 -3.35
N VAL A 102 -9.84 -0.62 -4.36
CA VAL A 102 -10.33 0.01 -5.62
C VAL A 102 -9.63 -0.52 -6.85
#